data_AF-A0A0N5CEX1-F1
#
_entry.id   AF-A0A0N5CEX1-F1
#
_cell.length_a   1.000
_cell.length_b   1.000
_cell.length_c   1.000
_cell.angle_alpha   90.00
_cell.angle_beta   90.00
_cell.angle_gamma   90.00
#
_symmetry.space_group_name_H-M   'P 1'
#
loop_
_entity.id
_entity.type
_entity.pdbx_description
1 polymer ?
#
loop_
_entity_poly.entity_id
_entity_poly.type
_entity_poly.pdbx_seq_one_letter_code
_entity_poly.pdbx_strand_id
1 'polypeptide(L)'
;MGKIIFDYWKNLNPKTIKFTRLHPARYYYRENYLDDGLLLKLFPCSVKNIELDCACNKINWLFNLIIFFPKRRFDTLEFGDKFLSGVGGVWNFGNKLIKLIERFKQVKITLKDELSHGIAGYFFRKMIFLWQINDTEIEFDVKLSLKKLADDQNRLSIPEREQTPEGFAAEIFKSLFLKMKCLSVTCERSWTKPSIRFRGLFTKLVGEMANLKTLEMSMKIFSGLKEFYSFINVLSIGIKNLKFVNCGRLNNYSMKLLSTNCPNIENLSIESVNWRNISIRKITSLFKNLKSLSILFLHDEKNISLFKKLVGASDENGFKVTAWPELDFLQIIFASPTAREKSEVEKIERNTPRKSGVFLVNHYPDTYGSNNNVLEVIFQKKAGYYSEFMDIFK
;
A
#
# COMPACT_ATOMS: atom_id res chain seq x y z
N MET A 1 0.21 -27.00 34.04
CA MET A 1 -0.70 -26.07 33.31
C MET A 1 -0.26 -24.65 33.59
N GLY A 2 0.14 -23.89 32.57
CA GLY A 2 0.45 -22.47 32.74
C GLY A 2 -0.82 -21.71 33.10
N LYS A 3 -0.74 -20.82 34.08
CA LYS A 3 -1.87 -19.95 34.47
C LYS A 3 -2.17 -18.97 33.32
N ILE A 4 -3.43 -18.81 32.96
CA ILE A 4 -3.85 -17.97 31.82
C ILE A 4 -3.93 -16.51 32.29
N ILE A 5 -3.48 -15.56 31.47
CA ILE A 5 -3.40 -14.13 31.83
C ILE A 5 -4.73 -13.56 32.34
N PHE A 6 -5.85 -14.00 31.76
CA PHE A 6 -7.19 -13.56 32.12
C PHE A 6 -7.71 -14.11 33.46
N ASP A 7 -7.07 -15.15 34.02
CA ASP A 7 -7.40 -15.60 35.39
C ASP A 7 -6.96 -14.57 36.44
N TYR A 8 -5.87 -13.83 36.17
CA TYR A 8 -5.32 -12.81 37.07
C TYR A 8 -5.96 -11.43 36.86
N TRP A 9 -6.39 -11.15 35.64
CA TRP A 9 -6.87 -9.83 35.24
C TRP A 9 -8.32 -9.94 34.75
N LYS A 10 -9.23 -10.43 35.60
CA LYS A 10 -10.65 -10.66 35.26
C LYS A 10 -11.39 -9.41 34.75
N ASN A 11 -10.89 -8.23 35.10
CA ASN A 11 -11.45 -6.94 34.68
C ASN A 11 -10.94 -6.48 33.30
N LEU A 12 -9.95 -7.17 32.72
CA LEU A 12 -9.55 -6.89 31.34
C LEU A 12 -10.63 -7.38 30.40
N ASN A 13 -11.18 -6.45 29.63
CA ASN A 13 -12.23 -6.68 28.63
C ASN A 13 -11.67 -6.40 27.22
N PRO A 14 -10.63 -7.12 26.77
CA PRO A 14 -9.96 -6.80 25.51
C PRO A 14 -10.93 -7.01 24.34
N LYS A 15 -10.95 -6.05 23.42
CA LYS A 15 -11.65 -6.19 22.13
C LYS A 15 -10.79 -6.84 21.06
N THR A 16 -9.48 -6.65 21.16
CA THR A 16 -8.49 -7.13 20.18
C THR A 16 -7.40 -7.91 20.88
N ILE A 17 -7.01 -9.05 20.30
CA ILE A 17 -5.80 -9.78 20.67
C ILE A 17 -4.84 -9.77 19.48
N LYS A 18 -3.60 -9.34 19.73
CA LYS A 18 -2.54 -9.30 18.72
C LYS A 18 -1.43 -10.28 19.06
N PHE A 19 -1.16 -11.20 18.14
CA PHE A 19 -0.05 -12.15 18.24
C PHE A 19 1.13 -11.62 17.42
N THR A 20 2.13 -11.07 18.09
CA THR A 20 3.37 -10.60 17.47
C THR A 20 4.57 -11.42 17.94
N ARG A 21 5.56 -11.60 17.06
CA ARG A 21 6.90 -12.12 17.40
C ARG A 21 6.90 -13.41 18.24
N LEU A 22 5.97 -14.32 17.97
CA LEU A 22 5.92 -15.60 18.66
C LEU A 22 7.20 -16.41 18.37
N HIS A 23 7.97 -16.68 19.43
CA HIS A 23 9.05 -17.66 19.35
C HIS A 23 8.46 -19.04 19.05
N PRO A 24 9.20 -19.94 18.35
CA PRO A 24 8.80 -21.33 18.24
C PRO A 24 8.65 -21.93 19.64
N ALA A 25 7.43 -21.91 20.13
CA ALA A 25 7.01 -22.63 21.29
C ALA A 25 7.25 -24.12 21.01
N ARG A 26 8.15 -24.77 21.75
CA ARG A 26 8.22 -26.25 21.82
C ARG A 26 7.02 -26.86 22.57
N TYR A 27 5.91 -26.14 22.64
CA TYR A 27 4.70 -26.58 23.31
C TYR A 27 3.95 -27.51 22.37
N TYR A 28 4.21 -28.81 22.51
CA TYR A 28 3.31 -29.84 22.03
C TYR A 28 2.03 -29.76 22.85
N TYR A 29 1.04 -29.01 22.36
CA TYR A 29 -0.31 -29.07 22.90
C TYR A 29 -0.83 -30.49 22.64
N ARG A 30 -0.96 -31.30 23.70
CA ARG A 30 -1.67 -32.59 23.61
C ARG A 30 -3.15 -32.26 23.42
N GLU A 31 -3.71 -32.67 22.27
CA GLU A 31 -5.09 -32.39 21.86
C GLU A 31 -6.15 -32.91 22.86
N ASN A 32 -5.79 -33.84 23.74
CA ASN A 32 -6.74 -34.60 24.56
C ASN A 32 -7.20 -33.93 25.88
N TYR A 33 -6.88 -32.66 26.16
CA TYR A 33 -7.17 -32.03 27.46
C TYR A 33 -7.74 -30.60 27.37
N LEU A 34 -8.43 -30.26 26.30
CA LEU A 34 -9.13 -28.97 26.21
C LEU A 34 -10.55 -29.12 26.76
N ASP A 35 -10.73 -28.76 28.02
CA ASP A 35 -12.05 -28.45 28.61
C ASP A 35 -12.54 -27.10 28.07
N ASP A 36 -13.84 -26.98 27.76
CA ASP A 36 -14.51 -25.78 27.27
C ASP A 36 -14.22 -24.55 28.17
N GLY A 37 -14.06 -24.79 29.48
CA GLY A 37 -13.67 -23.76 30.45
C GLY A 37 -12.32 -23.09 30.14
N LEU A 38 -11.35 -23.83 29.60
CA LEU A 38 -10.03 -23.27 29.23
C LEU A 38 -10.11 -22.43 27.94
N LEU A 39 -11.01 -22.79 27.02
CA LEU A 39 -11.19 -22.06 25.76
C LEU A 39 -11.76 -20.65 26.02
N LEU A 40 -12.77 -20.55 26.88
CA LEU A 40 -13.35 -19.26 27.27
C LEU A 40 -12.37 -18.38 28.03
N LYS A 41 -11.42 -18.98 28.76
CA LYS A 41 -10.34 -18.26 29.43
C LYS A 41 -9.31 -17.71 28.45
N LEU A 42 -9.01 -18.40 27.35
CA LEU A 42 -8.05 -17.93 26.34
C LEU A 42 -8.63 -16.83 25.45
N PHE A 43 -9.92 -16.94 25.10
CA PHE A 43 -10.64 -15.96 24.27
C PHE A 43 -11.97 -15.56 24.93
N PRO A 44 -11.93 -14.60 25.88
CA PRO A 44 -13.13 -14.05 26.50
C PRO A 44 -14.14 -13.56 25.46
N CYS A 45 -15.44 -13.54 25.80
CA CYS A 45 -16.52 -13.10 24.89
C CYS A 45 -16.37 -11.65 24.39
N SER A 46 -15.56 -10.84 25.10
CA SER A 46 -15.20 -9.48 24.74
C SER A 46 -14.34 -9.38 23.49
N VAL A 47 -13.55 -10.42 23.21
CA VAL A 47 -12.63 -10.44 22.08
C VAL A 47 -13.43 -10.60 20.80
N LYS A 48 -13.29 -9.61 19.94
CA LYS A 48 -13.92 -9.56 18.62
C LYS A 48 -12.90 -9.58 17.49
N ASN A 49 -11.70 -9.08 17.73
CA ASN A 49 -10.68 -8.94 16.71
C ASN A 49 -9.43 -9.73 17.05
N ILE A 50 -8.86 -10.39 16.06
CA ILE A 50 -7.60 -11.12 16.19
C ILE A 50 -6.63 -10.67 15.10
N GLU A 51 -5.44 -10.27 15.49
CA GLU A 51 -4.35 -9.88 14.59
C GLU A 51 -3.19 -10.88 14.69
N LEU A 52 -2.73 -11.40 13.56
CA LEU A 52 -1.70 -12.43 13.45
C LEU A 52 -0.49 -11.89 12.68
N ASP A 53 0.45 -11.30 13.41
CA ASP A 53 1.73 -10.79 12.89
C ASP A 53 2.89 -11.74 13.25
N CYS A 54 2.75 -12.99 12.80
CA CYS A 54 3.73 -14.05 12.97
C CYS A 54 3.53 -15.17 11.94
N ALA A 55 4.56 -15.98 11.71
CA ALA A 55 4.50 -17.13 10.81
C ALA A 55 3.40 -18.15 11.24
N CYS A 56 2.66 -18.69 10.28
CA CYS A 56 1.52 -19.59 10.56
C CYS A 56 1.91 -20.84 11.37
N ASN A 57 3.14 -21.35 11.21
CA ASN A 57 3.62 -22.48 12.01
C ASN A 57 3.80 -22.16 13.51
N LYS A 58 3.90 -20.87 13.89
CA LYS A 58 3.96 -20.45 15.30
C LYS A 58 2.60 -20.48 15.99
N ILE A 59 1.53 -20.49 15.21
CA ILE A 59 0.15 -20.53 15.71
C ILE A 59 -0.55 -21.84 15.34
N ASN A 60 0.20 -22.92 15.11
CA ASN A 60 -0.43 -24.21 14.78
C ASN A 60 -1.41 -24.68 15.88
N TRP A 61 -1.14 -24.34 17.14
CA TRP A 61 -2.05 -24.57 18.27
C TRP A 61 -3.39 -23.83 18.09
N LEU A 62 -3.40 -22.64 17.49
CA LEU A 62 -4.61 -21.86 17.25
C LEU A 62 -5.50 -22.54 16.21
N PHE A 63 -4.94 -23.15 15.17
CA PHE A 63 -5.74 -23.91 14.20
C PHE A 63 -6.49 -25.07 14.85
N ASN A 64 -5.88 -25.73 15.83
CA ASN A 64 -6.51 -26.82 16.57
C ASN A 64 -7.56 -26.29 17.56
N LEU A 65 -7.29 -25.13 18.17
CA LEU A 65 -8.18 -24.53 19.15
C LEU A 65 -9.41 -23.84 18.52
N ILE A 66 -9.28 -23.27 17.33
CA ILE A 66 -10.34 -22.47 16.72
C ILE A 66 -11.56 -23.30 16.29
N ILE A 67 -11.39 -24.60 16.11
CA ILE A 67 -12.47 -25.50 15.68
C ILE A 67 -13.64 -25.52 16.67
N PHE A 68 -13.35 -25.30 17.96
CA PHE A 68 -14.31 -25.29 19.06
C PHE A 68 -15.14 -24.00 19.14
N PHE A 69 -14.76 -22.95 18.42
CA PHE A 69 -15.58 -21.73 18.36
C PHE A 69 -16.69 -21.84 17.30
N PRO A 70 -17.89 -21.30 17.57
CA PRO A 70 -18.94 -21.17 16.55
C PRO A 70 -18.47 -20.35 15.34
N LYS A 71 -19.06 -20.63 14.16
CA LYS A 71 -18.88 -19.81 12.96
C LYS A 71 -19.25 -18.35 13.24
N ARG A 72 -18.53 -17.41 12.64
CA ARG A 72 -18.75 -15.95 12.79
C ARG A 72 -18.80 -15.44 14.24
N ARG A 73 -18.15 -16.14 15.18
CA ARG A 73 -18.01 -15.69 16.58
C ARG A 73 -17.30 -14.34 16.67
N PHE A 74 -16.27 -14.17 15.85
CA PHE A 74 -15.39 -13.00 15.86
C PHE A 74 -15.76 -12.03 14.73
N ASP A 75 -15.44 -10.76 14.90
CA ASP A 75 -15.69 -9.73 13.91
C ASP A 75 -14.60 -9.71 12.84
N THR A 76 -13.34 -9.49 13.22
CA THR A 76 -12.24 -9.32 12.25
C THR A 76 -11.02 -10.21 12.55
N LEU A 77 -10.49 -10.86 11.51
CA LEU A 77 -9.17 -11.50 11.50
C LEU A 77 -8.24 -10.71 10.59
N GLU A 78 -7.04 -10.38 11.07
CA GLU A 78 -6.02 -9.75 10.26
C GLU A 78 -4.76 -10.62 10.20
N PHE A 79 -4.34 -10.97 8.98
CA PHE A 79 -3.06 -11.62 8.75
C PHE A 79 -2.01 -10.59 8.34
N GLY A 80 -0.97 -10.47 9.16
CA GLY A 80 0.21 -9.68 8.84
C GLY A 80 1.05 -10.31 7.71
N ASP A 81 2.02 -9.56 7.21
CA ASP A 81 2.85 -9.92 6.06
C ASP A 81 3.63 -11.24 6.24
N LYS A 82 3.99 -11.57 7.48
CA LYS A 82 4.71 -12.80 7.84
C LYS A 82 3.82 -14.01 7.97
N PHE A 83 2.50 -13.89 7.94
CA PHE A 83 1.61 -15.00 8.23
C PHE A 83 1.85 -16.22 7.32
N LEU A 84 2.00 -15.97 6.01
CA LEU A 84 2.26 -17.03 5.03
C LEU A 84 3.72 -17.51 5.01
N SER A 85 4.57 -17.01 5.90
CA SER A 85 5.85 -17.65 6.17
C SER A 85 5.63 -18.92 6.99
N GLY A 86 6.36 -20.00 6.69
CA GLY A 86 6.25 -21.27 7.41
C GLY A 86 5.07 -22.17 7.01
N VAL A 87 4.37 -21.90 5.91
CA VAL A 87 3.26 -22.75 5.41
C VAL A 87 3.69 -24.22 5.27
N GLY A 88 4.91 -24.47 4.79
CA GLY A 88 5.45 -25.83 4.68
C GLY A 88 5.60 -26.58 6.02
N GLY A 89 5.56 -25.87 7.15
CA GLY A 89 5.57 -26.46 8.49
C GLY A 89 4.19 -26.78 9.06
N VAL A 90 3.11 -26.54 8.31
CA VAL A 90 1.73 -26.79 8.76
C VAL A 90 1.07 -27.83 7.85
N TRP A 91 0.92 -29.05 8.37
CA TRP A 91 0.17 -30.10 7.67
C TRP A 91 -1.29 -29.68 7.44
N ASN A 92 -1.81 -29.93 6.23
CA ASN A 92 -3.16 -29.56 5.80
C ASN A 92 -3.49 -28.07 6.02
N PHE A 93 -2.53 -27.18 5.78
CA PHE A 93 -2.67 -25.73 5.98
C PHE A 93 -3.94 -25.14 5.38
N GLY A 94 -4.27 -25.46 4.12
CA GLY A 94 -5.46 -24.93 3.44
C GLY A 94 -6.75 -25.21 4.21
N ASN A 95 -6.98 -26.46 4.61
CA ASN A 95 -8.17 -26.85 5.38
C ASN A 95 -8.19 -26.20 6.77
N LYS A 96 -7.05 -26.10 7.44
CA LYS A 96 -6.92 -25.43 8.75
C LYS A 96 -7.23 -23.94 8.64
N LEU A 97 -6.74 -23.29 7.59
CA LEU A 97 -6.97 -21.87 7.34
C LEU A 97 -8.44 -21.57 7.00
N ILE A 98 -9.07 -22.39 6.16
CA ILE A 98 -10.51 -22.25 5.87
C ILE A 98 -11.32 -22.31 7.17
N LYS A 99 -11.08 -23.33 8.02
CA LYS A 99 -11.77 -23.46 9.31
C LYS A 99 -11.55 -22.25 10.22
N LEU A 100 -10.33 -21.70 10.24
CA LEU A 100 -10.02 -20.48 10.98
C LEU A 100 -10.83 -19.29 10.45
N ILE A 101 -10.82 -19.06 9.13
CA ILE A 101 -11.49 -17.93 8.48
C ILE A 101 -13.00 -17.95 8.72
N GLU A 102 -13.64 -19.11 8.66
CA GLU A 102 -15.09 -19.25 8.90
C GLU A 102 -15.54 -18.79 10.30
N ARG A 103 -14.62 -18.58 11.24
CA ARG A 103 -14.94 -18.10 12.59
C ARG A 103 -15.07 -16.57 12.66
N PHE A 104 -14.77 -15.86 11.58
CA PHE A 104 -14.78 -14.41 11.51
C PHE A 104 -15.83 -13.91 10.50
N LYS A 105 -16.32 -12.68 10.70
CA LYS A 105 -17.20 -12.00 9.74
C LYS A 105 -16.40 -11.41 8.57
N GLN A 106 -15.24 -10.85 8.89
CA GLN A 106 -14.32 -10.23 7.94
C GLN A 106 -12.89 -10.72 8.16
N VAL A 107 -12.15 -10.90 7.07
CA VAL A 107 -10.74 -11.27 7.07
C VAL A 107 -9.94 -10.33 6.19
N LYS A 108 -8.89 -9.74 6.75
CA LYS A 108 -7.93 -8.88 6.05
C LYS A 108 -6.61 -9.59 5.90
N ILE A 109 -6.06 -9.61 4.69
CA ILE A 109 -4.83 -10.33 4.36
C ILE A 109 -3.84 -9.36 3.76
N THR A 110 -2.75 -9.10 4.50
CA THR A 110 -1.62 -8.34 3.97
C THR A 110 -0.59 -9.28 3.37
N LEU A 111 -0.30 -9.12 2.09
CA LEU A 111 0.71 -9.86 1.36
C LEU A 111 1.86 -8.93 1.01
N LYS A 112 3.06 -9.22 1.51
CA LYS A 112 4.28 -8.51 1.14
C LYS A 112 5.32 -9.47 0.60
N ASP A 113 5.91 -9.18 -0.55
CA ASP A 113 7.00 -9.98 -1.08
C ASP A 113 7.94 -9.16 -1.97
N GLU A 114 9.14 -9.69 -2.17
CA GLU A 114 10.15 -9.15 -3.07
C GLU A 114 10.36 -10.14 -4.20
N LEU A 115 10.05 -9.72 -5.43
CA LEU A 115 10.03 -10.60 -6.58
C LEU A 115 10.91 -10.03 -7.69
N SER A 116 11.60 -10.89 -8.43
CA SER A 116 12.08 -10.54 -9.76
C SER A 116 11.05 -10.91 -10.83
N HIS A 117 10.46 -12.09 -10.73
CA HIS A 117 9.46 -12.59 -11.67
C HIS A 117 8.52 -13.62 -11.05
N GLY A 118 7.58 -14.11 -11.84
CA GLY A 118 6.53 -15.04 -11.47
C GLY A 118 5.42 -14.37 -10.68
N ILE A 119 4.99 -13.17 -11.07
CA ILE A 119 3.97 -12.41 -10.33
C ILE A 119 2.62 -13.14 -10.39
N ALA A 120 2.24 -13.66 -11.56
CA ALA A 120 1.03 -14.46 -11.69
C ALA A 120 1.09 -15.73 -10.81
N GLY A 121 2.23 -16.44 -10.85
CA GLY A 121 2.47 -17.62 -10.01
C GLY A 121 2.55 -17.31 -8.51
N TYR A 122 2.97 -16.10 -8.13
CA TYR A 122 2.93 -15.61 -6.76
C TYR A 122 1.49 -15.52 -6.26
N PHE A 123 0.63 -14.79 -6.99
CA PHE A 123 -0.79 -14.67 -6.63
C PHE A 123 -1.47 -16.03 -6.54
N PHE A 124 -1.24 -16.90 -7.53
CA PHE A 124 -1.79 -18.25 -7.53
C PHE A 124 -1.42 -19.01 -6.26
N ARG A 125 -0.11 -19.17 -5.97
CA ARG A 125 0.35 -19.96 -4.83
C ARG A 125 -0.10 -19.40 -3.49
N LYS A 126 -0.20 -18.07 -3.37
CA LYS A 126 -0.53 -17.40 -2.10
C LYS A 126 -2.03 -17.27 -1.86
N MET A 127 -2.86 -17.33 -2.90
CA MET A 127 -4.30 -17.06 -2.76
C MET A 127 -5.19 -18.24 -3.12
N ILE A 128 -4.68 -19.29 -3.77
CA ILE A 128 -5.53 -20.38 -4.30
C ILE A 128 -6.41 -20.99 -3.21
N PHE A 129 -5.90 -21.31 -2.03
CA PHE A 129 -6.72 -21.93 -0.98
C PHE A 129 -7.91 -21.05 -0.48
N LEU A 130 -7.96 -19.77 -0.83
CA LEU A 130 -9.02 -18.84 -0.43
C LEU A 130 -10.20 -18.79 -1.42
N TRP A 131 -10.08 -19.43 -2.60
CA TRP A 131 -11.17 -19.44 -3.58
C TRP A 131 -12.40 -20.20 -3.09
N GLN A 132 -12.22 -21.15 -2.17
CA GLN A 132 -13.30 -21.96 -1.60
C GLN A 132 -14.14 -21.21 -0.56
N ILE A 133 -13.75 -19.99 -0.19
CA ILE A 133 -14.38 -19.22 0.88
C ILE A 133 -15.35 -18.20 0.28
N ASN A 134 -16.65 -18.48 0.46
CA ASN A 134 -17.74 -17.65 -0.05
C ASN A 134 -18.49 -16.88 1.04
N ASP A 135 -18.59 -17.45 2.26
CA ASP A 135 -19.44 -16.90 3.33
C ASP A 135 -18.74 -15.88 4.23
N THR A 136 -17.49 -15.51 3.92
CA THR A 136 -16.68 -14.59 4.71
C THR A 136 -16.14 -13.50 3.82
N GLU A 137 -16.29 -12.24 4.24
CA GLU A 137 -15.73 -11.11 3.51
C GLU A 137 -14.20 -11.15 3.65
N ILE A 138 -13.50 -11.30 2.52
CA ILE A 138 -12.04 -11.33 2.48
C ILE A 138 -11.57 -10.12 1.69
N GLU A 139 -10.62 -9.39 2.27
CA GLU A 139 -9.96 -8.26 1.65
C GLU A 139 -8.45 -8.52 1.55
N PHE A 140 -7.85 -8.19 0.41
CA PHE A 140 -6.42 -8.29 0.20
C PHE A 140 -5.76 -6.93 0.01
N ASP A 141 -4.66 -6.76 0.74
CA ASP A 141 -3.72 -5.66 0.58
C ASP A 141 -2.36 -6.23 0.17
N VAL A 142 -1.93 -5.93 -1.05
CA VAL A 142 -0.74 -6.56 -1.65
C VAL A 142 0.34 -5.52 -1.89
N LYS A 143 1.57 -5.81 -1.43
CA LYS A 143 2.75 -4.96 -1.56
C LYS A 143 3.89 -5.75 -2.18
N LEU A 144 4.23 -5.45 -3.41
CA LEU A 144 5.31 -6.11 -4.16
C LEU A 144 6.46 -5.14 -4.36
N SER A 145 7.67 -5.57 -4.02
CA SER A 145 8.90 -4.86 -4.39
C SER A 145 9.59 -5.64 -5.52
N LEU A 146 9.73 -5.01 -6.69
CA LEU A 146 10.38 -5.63 -7.83
C LEU A 146 11.87 -5.32 -7.84
N LYS A 147 12.70 -6.36 -7.84
CA LYS A 147 14.17 -6.23 -7.83
C LYS A 147 14.83 -7.23 -8.75
N LYS A 148 15.98 -6.84 -9.33
CA LYS A 148 16.78 -7.76 -10.16
C LYS A 148 17.56 -8.68 -9.22
N LEU A 149 17.24 -9.98 -9.22
CA LEU A 149 18.00 -10.94 -8.41
C LEU A 149 19.30 -11.32 -9.14
N ALA A 150 20.37 -11.56 -8.40
CA ALA A 150 21.67 -11.94 -8.98
C ALA A 150 21.56 -13.17 -9.89
N ASP A 151 20.74 -14.14 -9.47
CA ASP A 151 20.49 -15.40 -10.18
C ASP A 151 19.74 -15.24 -11.51
N ASP A 152 19.09 -14.09 -11.75
CA ASP A 152 18.29 -13.89 -12.97
C ASP A 152 19.17 -13.74 -14.23
N GLN A 153 20.45 -13.40 -14.07
CA GLN A 153 21.36 -13.26 -15.21
C GLN A 153 21.62 -14.60 -15.92
N ASN A 154 21.47 -15.74 -15.21
CA ASN A 154 21.78 -17.07 -15.73
C ASN A 154 20.53 -17.90 -16.09
N ARG A 155 19.31 -17.42 -15.85
CA ARG A 155 18.08 -18.17 -16.09
C ARG A 155 17.43 -17.80 -17.43
N LEU A 156 17.81 -18.52 -18.48
CA LEU A 156 17.15 -18.47 -19.80
C LEU A 156 15.68 -18.97 -19.77
N SER A 157 15.24 -19.64 -18.70
CA SER A 157 13.94 -20.33 -18.56
C SER A 157 12.86 -19.56 -17.78
N ILE A 158 12.79 -18.23 -17.94
CA ILE A 158 11.70 -17.41 -17.40
C ILE A 158 10.29 -17.64 -18.03
N PRO A 159 10.08 -18.19 -19.27
CA PRO A 159 8.78 -18.08 -19.94
C PRO A 159 7.62 -18.80 -19.26
N GLU A 160 7.84 -19.95 -18.63
CA GLU A 160 6.76 -20.77 -18.06
C GLU A 160 6.17 -20.18 -16.77
N ARG A 161 6.86 -19.23 -16.11
CA ARG A 161 6.47 -18.73 -14.77
C ARG A 161 5.50 -17.54 -14.80
N GLU A 162 5.43 -16.83 -15.92
CA GLU A 162 4.53 -15.67 -16.09
C GLU A 162 3.28 -16.02 -16.92
N GLN A 163 3.24 -17.21 -17.52
CA GLN A 163 2.00 -17.73 -18.06
C GLN A 163 1.06 -18.03 -16.90
N THR A 164 -0.17 -17.52 -16.97
CA THR A 164 -1.27 -18.08 -16.18
C THR A 164 -1.33 -19.57 -16.50
N PRO A 165 -1.26 -20.48 -15.51
CA PRO A 165 -1.24 -21.91 -15.76
C PRO A 165 -2.37 -22.28 -16.72
N GLU A 166 -2.01 -22.77 -17.92
CA GLU A 166 -3.00 -23.22 -18.91
C GLU A 166 -3.85 -24.33 -18.26
N GLY A 167 -5.17 -24.14 -18.26
CA GLY A 167 -6.12 -25.11 -17.70
C GLY A 167 -6.65 -24.82 -16.29
N PHE A 168 -6.13 -23.83 -15.54
CA PHE A 168 -6.78 -23.38 -14.30
C PHE A 168 -7.80 -22.26 -14.55
N ALA A 169 -8.98 -22.40 -13.95
CA ALA A 169 -10.15 -21.58 -14.21
C ALA A 169 -9.86 -20.09 -14.02
N ALA A 170 -9.85 -19.33 -15.12
CA ALA A 170 -9.79 -17.86 -15.11
C ALA A 170 -10.79 -17.25 -14.11
N GLU A 171 -11.93 -17.92 -13.92
CA GLU A 171 -12.95 -17.58 -12.93
C GLU A 171 -12.44 -17.60 -11.48
N ILE A 172 -11.59 -18.56 -11.10
CA ILE A 172 -11.00 -18.59 -9.76
C ILE A 172 -10.13 -17.35 -9.55
N PHE A 173 -9.25 -17.03 -10.50
CA PHE A 173 -8.41 -15.84 -10.41
C PHE A 173 -9.24 -14.57 -10.35
N LYS A 174 -10.24 -14.45 -11.22
CA LYS A 174 -11.15 -13.32 -11.24
C LYS A 174 -11.84 -13.15 -9.88
N SER A 175 -12.38 -14.23 -9.29
CA SER A 175 -13.02 -14.19 -7.97
C SER A 175 -12.08 -13.71 -6.85
N LEU A 176 -10.79 -14.08 -6.94
CA LEU A 176 -9.76 -13.65 -5.98
C LEU A 176 -9.34 -12.19 -6.21
N PHE A 177 -9.19 -11.76 -7.46
CA PHE A 177 -8.85 -10.36 -7.79
C PHE A 177 -9.96 -9.38 -7.45
N LEU A 178 -11.23 -9.81 -7.52
CA LEU A 178 -12.36 -9.03 -7.03
C LEU A 178 -12.30 -8.75 -5.51
N LYS A 179 -11.52 -9.52 -4.75
CA LYS A 179 -11.32 -9.33 -3.30
C LYS A 179 -10.15 -8.36 -2.99
N MET A 180 -9.42 -7.87 -3.99
CA MET A 180 -8.32 -6.92 -3.79
C MET A 180 -8.81 -5.50 -3.57
N LYS A 181 -8.31 -4.86 -2.51
CA LYS A 181 -8.60 -3.46 -2.15
C LYS A 181 -7.40 -2.55 -2.33
N CYS A 182 -6.20 -3.05 -2.03
CA CYS A 182 -4.95 -2.33 -2.20
C CYS A 182 -3.93 -3.16 -3.01
N LEU A 183 -3.29 -2.50 -3.98
CA LEU A 183 -2.13 -3.03 -4.69
C LEU A 183 -1.03 -1.97 -4.72
N SER A 184 0.12 -2.28 -4.16
CA SER A 184 1.34 -1.50 -4.25
C SER A 184 2.42 -2.31 -4.96
N VAL A 185 3.00 -1.74 -6.02
CA VAL A 185 4.07 -2.35 -6.80
C VAL A 185 5.18 -1.34 -6.99
N THR A 186 6.24 -1.48 -6.20
CA THR A 186 7.42 -0.63 -6.28
C THR A 186 8.53 -1.34 -7.05
N CYS A 187 9.53 -0.59 -7.49
CA CYS A 187 10.69 -1.15 -8.17
C CYS A 187 11.97 -0.59 -7.58
N GLU A 188 12.92 -1.46 -7.28
CA GLU A 188 14.26 -1.06 -6.90
C GLU A 188 14.99 -0.30 -8.01
N ARG A 189 16.11 0.35 -7.65
CA ARG A 189 16.97 1.03 -8.63
C ARG A 189 17.51 0.06 -9.68
N SER A 190 17.82 -1.17 -9.28
CA SER A 190 18.34 -2.26 -10.13
C SER A 190 17.32 -2.77 -11.16
N TRP A 191 16.03 -2.53 -10.93
CA TRP A 191 14.97 -2.95 -11.84
C TRP A 191 14.86 -1.98 -13.02
N THR A 192 15.56 -2.30 -14.10
CA THR A 192 15.59 -1.50 -15.33
C THR A 192 15.09 -2.32 -16.50
N LYS A 193 14.17 -1.75 -17.31
CA LYS A 193 13.62 -2.34 -18.53
C LYS A 193 12.94 -3.70 -18.28
N PRO A 194 11.63 -3.71 -17.97
CA PRO A 194 10.89 -4.96 -17.79
C PRO A 194 11.06 -5.83 -19.03
N SER A 195 11.19 -7.14 -18.84
CA SER A 195 11.29 -8.06 -19.98
C SER A 195 10.07 -7.90 -20.88
N ILE A 196 10.18 -8.24 -22.17
CA ILE A 196 9.05 -8.16 -23.09
C ILE A 196 7.83 -8.96 -22.60
N ARG A 197 8.06 -9.97 -21.75
CA ARG A 197 7.03 -10.83 -21.16
C ARG A 197 6.24 -10.17 -20.03
N PHE A 198 6.78 -9.12 -19.40
CA PHE A 198 6.05 -8.29 -18.45
C PHE A 198 5.11 -7.30 -19.12
N ARG A 199 5.24 -7.10 -20.43
CA ARG A 199 4.41 -6.12 -21.14
C ARG A 199 2.95 -6.47 -21.00
N GLY A 200 2.17 -5.53 -20.49
CA GLY A 200 0.74 -5.70 -20.28
C GLY A 200 0.34 -6.68 -19.17
N LEU A 201 1.28 -7.29 -18.44
CA LEU A 201 0.94 -8.17 -17.31
C LEU A 201 0.12 -7.42 -16.27
N PHE A 202 0.60 -6.25 -15.83
CA PHE A 202 -0.12 -5.43 -14.86
C PHE A 202 -1.42 -4.85 -15.40
N THR A 203 -1.49 -4.54 -16.70
CA THR A 203 -2.75 -4.18 -17.37
C THR A 203 -3.75 -5.31 -17.24
N LYS A 204 -3.38 -6.56 -17.55
CA LYS A 204 -4.27 -7.72 -17.40
C LYS A 204 -4.67 -7.94 -15.95
N LEU A 205 -3.71 -7.96 -15.02
CA LEU A 205 -3.98 -8.22 -13.60
C LEU A 205 -4.89 -7.17 -12.98
N VAL A 206 -4.60 -5.88 -13.17
CA VAL A 206 -5.39 -4.79 -12.59
C VAL A 206 -6.77 -4.69 -13.23
N GLY A 207 -6.92 -5.06 -14.51
CA GLY A 207 -8.22 -5.13 -15.18
C GLY A 207 -9.20 -6.10 -14.51
N GLU A 208 -8.70 -7.13 -13.80
CA GLU A 208 -9.54 -8.07 -13.04
C GLU A 208 -9.88 -7.58 -11.62
N MET A 209 -9.23 -6.51 -11.14
CA MET A 209 -9.38 -5.98 -9.77
C MET A 209 -10.46 -4.90 -9.69
N ALA A 210 -11.72 -5.23 -10.02
CA ALA A 210 -12.80 -4.24 -10.11
C ALA A 210 -13.04 -3.45 -8.80
N ASN A 211 -12.74 -4.04 -7.64
CA ASN A 211 -12.94 -3.44 -6.32
C ASN A 211 -11.73 -2.68 -5.76
N LEU A 212 -10.65 -2.53 -6.56
CA LEU A 212 -9.44 -1.84 -6.15
C LEU A 212 -9.74 -0.39 -5.76
N LYS A 213 -9.30 0.02 -4.56
CA LYS A 213 -9.48 1.37 -4.00
C LYS A 213 -8.18 2.15 -3.95
N THR A 214 -7.09 1.46 -3.62
CA THR A 214 -5.75 2.03 -3.52
C THR A 214 -4.81 1.34 -4.51
N LEU A 215 -4.14 2.15 -5.31
CA LEU A 215 -3.12 1.67 -6.25
C LEU A 215 -1.84 2.49 -6.07
N GLU A 216 -0.74 1.82 -5.80
CA GLU A 216 0.61 2.37 -5.88
C GLU A 216 1.40 1.62 -6.95
N MET A 217 2.02 2.34 -7.89
CA MET A 217 2.73 1.69 -8.98
C MET A 217 3.95 2.47 -9.45
N SER A 218 5.03 1.76 -9.72
CA SER A 218 6.22 2.34 -10.35
C SER A 218 6.06 2.43 -11.87
N MET A 219 6.32 3.61 -12.42
CA MET A 219 6.35 3.84 -13.87
C MET A 219 7.45 3.04 -14.59
N LYS A 220 8.44 2.49 -13.86
CA LYS A 220 9.45 1.59 -14.42
C LYS A 220 8.89 0.26 -14.92
N ILE A 221 7.69 -0.11 -14.48
CA ILE A 221 6.98 -1.33 -14.90
C ILE A 221 6.54 -1.23 -16.37
N PHE A 222 6.35 -0.02 -16.88
CA PHE A 222 5.92 0.20 -18.26
C PHE A 222 7.12 0.41 -19.17
N SER A 223 7.13 -0.27 -20.32
CA SER A 223 8.13 -0.05 -21.36
C SER A 223 8.05 1.36 -21.96
N GLY A 224 6.85 1.95 -21.96
CA GLY A 224 6.61 3.31 -22.44
C GLY A 224 5.20 3.83 -22.18
N LEU A 225 4.94 5.05 -22.62
CA LEU A 225 3.67 5.74 -22.40
C LEU A 225 2.49 5.03 -23.07
N LYS A 226 2.68 4.38 -24.24
CA LYS A 226 1.61 3.62 -24.90
C LYS A 226 1.06 2.51 -23.99
N GLU A 227 1.95 1.75 -23.37
CA GLU A 227 1.57 0.70 -22.43
C GLU A 227 0.92 1.26 -21.17
N PHE A 228 1.46 2.36 -20.64
CA PHE A 228 0.86 3.07 -19.53
C PHE A 228 -0.56 3.59 -19.85
N TYR A 229 -0.82 4.05 -21.07
CA TYR A 229 -2.16 4.49 -21.48
C TYR A 229 -3.13 3.31 -21.58
N SER A 230 -2.68 2.17 -22.12
CA SER A 230 -3.44 0.92 -22.06
C SER A 230 -3.75 0.50 -20.62
N PHE A 231 -2.80 0.68 -19.71
CA PHE A 231 -3.00 0.45 -18.29
C PHE A 231 -4.03 1.39 -17.66
N ILE A 232 -4.00 2.69 -17.95
CA ILE A 232 -5.01 3.64 -17.43
C ILE A 232 -6.42 3.23 -17.87
N ASN A 233 -6.58 2.76 -19.10
CA ASN A 233 -7.90 2.41 -19.64
C ASN A 233 -8.57 1.20 -18.97
N VAL A 234 -7.82 0.38 -18.23
CA VAL A 234 -8.36 -0.76 -17.48
C VAL A 234 -8.48 -0.50 -15.99
N LEU A 235 -8.09 0.70 -15.52
CA LEU A 235 -8.23 1.06 -14.12
C LEU A 235 -9.71 1.14 -13.73
N SER A 236 -10.04 0.59 -12.56
CA SER A 236 -11.40 0.67 -12.03
C SER A 236 -11.79 2.14 -11.76
N ILE A 237 -13.01 2.51 -12.15
CA ILE A 237 -13.63 3.79 -11.79
C ILE A 237 -13.74 3.98 -10.26
N GLY A 238 -13.63 2.88 -9.51
CA GLY A 238 -13.70 2.85 -8.05
C GLY A 238 -12.42 3.26 -7.32
N ILE A 239 -11.30 3.48 -8.01
CA ILE A 239 -10.03 3.92 -7.40
C ILE A 239 -10.19 5.30 -6.79
N LYS A 240 -9.77 5.42 -5.53
CA LYS A 240 -9.78 6.67 -4.76
C LYS A 240 -8.39 7.18 -4.43
N ASN A 241 -7.44 6.27 -4.23
CA ASN A 241 -6.09 6.57 -3.81
C ASN A 241 -5.11 6.08 -4.87
N LEU A 242 -4.29 6.98 -5.39
CA LEU A 242 -3.39 6.66 -6.47
C LEU A 242 -2.01 7.24 -6.20
N LYS A 243 -0.99 6.39 -6.30
CA LYS A 243 0.40 6.78 -6.20
C LYS A 243 1.19 6.26 -7.38
N PHE A 244 1.88 7.16 -8.09
CA PHE A 244 2.84 6.77 -9.11
C PHE A 244 4.23 7.25 -8.73
N VAL A 245 5.22 6.36 -8.87
CA VAL A 245 6.63 6.69 -8.66
C VAL A 245 7.43 6.60 -9.97
N ASN A 246 8.55 7.31 -10.06
CA ASN A 246 9.38 7.40 -11.28
C ASN A 246 8.68 8.10 -12.47
N CYS A 247 7.93 9.16 -12.21
CA CYS A 247 7.00 9.79 -13.15
C CYS A 247 7.61 10.77 -14.16
N GLY A 248 8.92 10.74 -14.40
CA GLY A 248 9.61 11.73 -15.26
C GLY A 248 9.11 11.77 -16.71
N ARG A 249 8.43 10.71 -17.17
CA ARG A 249 7.86 10.59 -18.51
C ARG A 249 6.39 11.05 -18.60
N LEU A 250 5.71 11.24 -17.47
CA LEU A 250 4.30 11.64 -17.47
C LEU A 250 4.14 13.07 -17.97
N ASN A 251 3.03 13.34 -18.65
CA ASN A 251 2.69 14.65 -19.19
C ASN A 251 1.21 15.01 -19.00
N ASN A 252 0.84 16.22 -19.43
CA ASN A 252 -0.55 16.70 -19.32
C ASN A 252 -1.58 15.77 -20.01
N TYR A 253 -1.23 15.11 -21.11
CA TYR A 253 -2.11 14.13 -21.74
C TYR A 253 -2.33 12.92 -20.84
N SER A 254 -1.26 12.43 -20.21
CA SER A 254 -1.34 11.33 -19.23
C SER A 254 -2.27 11.67 -18.06
N MET A 255 -2.14 12.89 -17.51
CA MET A 255 -3.01 13.37 -16.42
C MET A 255 -4.46 13.52 -16.85
N LYS A 256 -4.71 14.02 -18.07
CA LYS A 256 -6.07 14.14 -18.63
C LYS A 256 -6.71 12.77 -18.77
N LEU A 257 -6.00 11.82 -19.39
CA LEU A 257 -6.50 10.45 -19.57
C LEU A 257 -6.81 9.79 -18.24
N LEU A 258 -5.94 9.97 -17.23
CA LEU A 258 -6.15 9.46 -15.89
C LEU A 258 -7.38 10.09 -15.21
N SER A 259 -7.56 11.40 -15.30
CA SER A 259 -8.73 12.08 -14.73
C SER A 259 -10.06 11.67 -15.38
N THR A 260 -10.03 11.33 -16.67
CA THR A 260 -11.22 10.86 -17.40
C THR A 260 -11.60 9.44 -17.01
N ASN A 261 -10.63 8.53 -16.89
CA ASN A 261 -10.91 7.12 -16.55
C ASN A 261 -11.10 6.88 -15.04
N CYS A 262 -10.49 7.72 -14.20
CA CYS A 262 -10.57 7.60 -12.74
C CYS A 262 -11.09 8.91 -12.10
N PRO A 263 -12.36 9.29 -12.35
CA PRO A 263 -12.91 10.57 -11.89
C PRO A 263 -13.06 10.67 -10.36
N ASN A 264 -13.00 9.55 -9.64
CA ASN A 264 -13.22 9.46 -8.19
C ASN A 264 -11.94 9.55 -7.35
N ILE A 265 -10.80 9.92 -7.94
CA ILE A 265 -9.54 10.07 -7.20
C ILE A 265 -9.68 11.19 -6.17
N GLU A 266 -9.51 10.82 -4.90
CA GLU A 266 -9.51 11.70 -3.73
C GLU A 266 -8.08 12.02 -3.27
N ASN A 267 -7.15 11.07 -3.39
CA ASN A 267 -5.77 11.20 -2.94
C ASN A 267 -4.81 10.82 -4.06
N LEU A 268 -3.94 11.75 -4.45
CA LEU A 268 -2.98 11.56 -5.54
C LEU A 268 -1.56 11.85 -5.07
N SER A 269 -0.65 10.90 -5.28
CA SER A 269 0.79 11.08 -5.08
C SER A 269 1.52 10.81 -6.41
N ILE A 270 2.34 11.76 -6.86
CA ILE A 270 3.14 11.60 -8.07
C ILE A 270 4.59 11.97 -7.78
N GLU A 271 5.46 10.98 -7.82
CA GLU A 271 6.87 11.15 -7.47
C GLU A 271 7.80 11.17 -8.67
N SER A 272 8.86 11.97 -8.58
CA SER A 272 9.89 12.14 -9.61
C SER A 272 9.34 12.71 -10.92
N VAL A 273 8.52 13.76 -10.84
CA VAL A 273 7.91 14.44 -12.00
C VAL A 273 8.87 15.48 -12.58
N ASN A 274 8.89 15.61 -13.90
CA ASN A 274 9.46 16.77 -14.56
C ASN A 274 8.39 17.88 -14.66
N TRP A 275 8.62 19.01 -14.00
CA TRP A 275 7.66 20.12 -13.93
C TRP A 275 7.23 20.64 -15.31
N ARG A 276 8.09 20.56 -16.34
CA ARG A 276 7.79 21.04 -17.70
C ARG A 276 6.56 20.34 -18.27
N ASN A 277 6.28 19.14 -17.77
CA ASN A 277 5.26 18.28 -18.32
C ASN A 277 3.93 18.37 -17.56
N ILE A 278 3.95 18.77 -16.28
CA ILE A 278 2.79 18.73 -15.39
C ILE A 278 2.87 19.89 -14.38
N SER A 279 1.77 20.65 -14.25
CA SER A 279 1.64 21.70 -13.22
C SER A 279 0.56 21.36 -12.18
N ILE A 280 0.77 21.81 -10.94
CA ILE A 280 -0.16 21.59 -9.82
C ILE A 280 -1.55 22.17 -10.11
N ARG A 281 -1.61 23.38 -10.69
CA ARG A 281 -2.88 24.02 -11.11
C ARG A 281 -3.62 23.17 -12.14
N LYS A 282 -2.90 22.51 -13.05
CA LYS A 282 -3.52 21.65 -14.05
C LYS A 282 -4.05 20.35 -13.41
N ILE A 283 -3.30 19.73 -12.51
CA ILE A 283 -3.76 18.54 -11.77
C ILE A 283 -5.05 18.87 -11.02
N THR A 284 -5.01 19.88 -10.16
CA THR A 284 -6.17 20.27 -9.32
C THR A 284 -7.41 20.63 -10.14
N SER A 285 -7.24 21.26 -11.30
CA SER A 285 -8.37 21.54 -12.20
C SER A 285 -8.92 20.31 -12.94
N LEU A 286 -8.10 19.28 -13.17
CA LEU A 286 -8.52 18.03 -13.83
C LEU A 286 -9.25 17.07 -12.88
N PHE A 287 -8.75 16.89 -11.66
CA PHE A 287 -9.30 15.96 -10.68
C PHE A 287 -10.28 16.65 -9.72
N LYS A 288 -11.57 16.65 -10.08
CA LYS A 288 -12.62 17.41 -9.37
C LYS A 288 -12.88 16.96 -7.93
N ASN A 289 -12.59 15.69 -7.61
CA ASN A 289 -12.79 15.12 -6.28
C ASN A 289 -11.50 15.11 -5.45
N LEU A 290 -10.42 15.72 -5.94
CA LEU A 290 -9.11 15.67 -5.29
C LEU A 290 -9.14 16.45 -3.97
N LYS A 291 -8.85 15.76 -2.87
CA LYS A 291 -8.71 16.33 -1.53
C LYS A 291 -7.26 16.51 -1.16
N SER A 292 -6.42 15.55 -1.55
CA SER A 292 -5.01 15.48 -1.16
C SER A 292 -4.10 15.28 -2.35
N LEU A 293 -3.06 16.11 -2.46
CA LEU A 293 -2.04 16.00 -3.50
C LEU A 293 -0.64 15.99 -2.89
N SER A 294 0.17 15.00 -3.26
CA SER A 294 1.60 14.96 -3.01
C SER A 294 2.35 14.93 -4.34
N ILE A 295 3.33 15.82 -4.50
CA ILE A 295 4.16 15.86 -5.70
C ILE A 295 5.63 16.02 -5.35
N LEU A 296 6.47 15.10 -5.84
CA LEU A 296 7.93 15.20 -5.77
C LEU A 296 8.46 15.58 -7.15
N PHE A 297 9.00 16.78 -7.27
CA PHE A 297 9.65 17.27 -8.48
C PHE A 297 11.12 16.81 -8.55
N LEU A 298 11.54 16.37 -9.73
CA LEU A 298 12.95 16.26 -10.06
C LEU A 298 13.58 17.66 -10.06
N HIS A 299 14.89 17.72 -9.75
CA HIS A 299 15.62 18.99 -9.71
C HIS A 299 15.49 19.76 -11.03
N ASP A 300 15.04 21.01 -10.94
CA ASP A 300 15.09 22.02 -11.98
C ASP A 300 14.94 23.40 -11.32
N GLU A 301 15.79 24.34 -11.68
CA GLU A 301 15.87 25.70 -11.11
C GLU A 301 14.55 26.49 -11.22
N LYS A 302 13.65 26.09 -12.13
CA LYS A 302 12.36 26.76 -12.33
C LYS A 302 11.30 26.30 -11.34
N ASN A 303 11.50 25.19 -10.63
CA ASN A 303 10.51 24.63 -9.71
C ASN A 303 10.06 25.64 -8.64
N ILE A 304 11.01 26.34 -8.01
CA ILE A 304 10.70 27.32 -6.97
C ILE A 304 9.98 28.55 -7.55
N SER A 305 10.35 29.00 -8.75
CA SER A 305 9.65 30.11 -9.40
C SER A 305 8.17 29.80 -9.66
N LEU A 306 7.85 28.56 -10.01
CA LEU A 306 6.48 28.09 -10.22
C LEU A 306 5.73 27.90 -8.92
N PHE A 307 6.42 27.44 -7.88
CA PHE A 307 5.88 27.41 -6.53
C PHE A 307 5.48 28.81 -6.07
N LYS A 308 6.39 29.80 -6.20
CA LYS A 308 6.08 31.21 -5.92
C LYS A 308 4.84 31.69 -6.66
N LYS A 309 4.75 31.40 -7.96
CA LYS A 309 3.57 31.71 -8.77
C LYS A 309 2.31 30.99 -8.28
N LEU A 310 2.41 29.72 -7.89
CA LEU A 310 1.29 28.93 -7.37
C LEU A 310 0.68 29.60 -6.14
N VAL A 311 1.52 30.01 -5.19
CA VAL A 311 1.13 30.58 -3.90
C VAL A 311 0.99 32.11 -3.91
N GLY A 312 1.22 32.75 -5.05
CA GLY A 312 1.16 34.21 -5.22
C GLY A 312 2.24 34.98 -4.45
N ALA A 313 3.36 34.33 -4.13
CA ALA A 313 4.50 34.98 -3.47
C ALA A 313 5.36 35.73 -4.50
N SER A 314 5.63 36.99 -4.22
CA SER A 314 6.48 37.88 -5.02
C SER A 314 7.19 38.88 -4.11
N ASP A 315 8.23 39.53 -4.63
CA ASP A 315 8.96 40.60 -3.97
C ASP A 315 8.02 41.75 -3.58
N GLU A 316 7.11 42.13 -4.47
CA GLU A 316 6.07 43.16 -4.25
C GLU A 316 5.16 42.84 -3.05
N ASN A 317 4.89 41.55 -2.83
CA ASN A 317 4.05 41.08 -1.72
C ASN A 317 4.87 40.73 -0.47
N GLY A 318 6.17 41.04 -0.46
CA GLY A 318 7.07 40.72 0.64
C GLY A 318 7.32 39.23 0.82
N PHE A 319 7.29 38.44 -0.27
CA PHE A 319 7.45 36.98 -0.23
C PHE A 319 6.50 36.30 0.77
N LYS A 320 5.19 36.47 0.64
CA LYS A 320 4.21 35.76 1.49
C LYS A 320 3.22 34.95 0.67
N VAL A 321 2.64 33.91 1.24
CA VAL A 321 1.54 33.18 0.60
C VAL A 321 0.31 34.08 0.54
N THR A 322 -0.16 34.35 -0.68
CA THR A 322 -1.38 35.14 -0.94
C THR A 322 -2.48 34.31 -1.59
N ALA A 323 -2.14 33.16 -2.17
CA ALA A 323 -3.08 32.21 -2.76
C ALA A 323 -2.94 30.83 -2.10
N TRP A 324 -3.86 30.49 -1.20
CA TRP A 324 -3.91 29.18 -0.56
C TRP A 324 -4.53 28.13 -1.49
N PRO A 325 -3.99 26.89 -1.54
CA PRO A 325 -4.59 25.83 -2.32
C PRO A 325 -5.95 25.42 -1.73
N GLU A 326 -6.93 25.11 -2.60
CA GLU A 326 -8.28 24.68 -2.18
C GLU A 326 -8.33 23.21 -1.67
N LEU A 327 -7.18 22.51 -1.71
CA LEU A 327 -7.02 21.15 -1.23
C LEU A 327 -7.05 21.08 0.29
N ASP A 328 -7.51 19.94 0.82
CA ASP A 328 -7.38 19.62 2.24
C ASP A 328 -5.90 19.47 2.61
N PHE A 329 -5.14 18.81 1.74
CA PHE A 329 -3.71 18.57 1.90
C PHE A 329 -2.95 18.78 0.59
N LEU A 330 -1.84 19.53 0.64
CA LEU A 330 -0.89 19.67 -0.47
C LEU A 330 0.54 19.54 0.06
N GLN A 331 1.27 18.56 -0.45
CA GLN A 331 2.70 18.36 -0.20
C GLN A 331 3.46 18.56 -1.51
N ILE A 332 4.46 19.45 -1.47
CA ILE A 332 5.35 19.71 -2.59
C ILE A 332 6.77 19.43 -2.11
N ILE A 333 7.45 18.53 -2.81
CA ILE A 333 8.81 18.13 -2.48
C ILE A 333 9.73 18.50 -3.64
N PHE A 334 10.79 19.24 -3.33
CA PHE A 334 11.83 19.62 -4.27
C PHE A 334 13.09 18.80 -4.02
N ALA A 335 13.52 18.03 -5.02
CA ALA A 335 14.78 17.32 -4.97
C ALA A 335 15.96 18.27 -5.22
N SER A 336 16.97 18.19 -4.36
CA SER A 336 18.27 18.87 -4.46
C SER A 336 18.18 20.39 -4.69
N PRO A 337 17.43 21.15 -3.88
CA PRO A 337 17.32 22.60 -4.05
C PRO A 337 18.65 23.29 -3.72
N THR A 338 18.95 24.34 -4.48
CA THR A 338 20.10 25.23 -4.25
C THR A 338 19.94 26.02 -2.94
N ALA A 339 21.04 26.56 -2.42
CA ALA A 339 20.99 27.42 -1.22
C ALA A 339 20.10 28.65 -1.41
N ARG A 340 20.11 29.23 -2.62
CA ARG A 340 19.23 30.35 -2.99
C ARG A 340 17.76 29.96 -2.93
N GLU A 341 17.41 28.83 -3.55
CA GLU A 341 16.04 28.30 -3.55
C GLU A 341 15.51 28.03 -2.14
N LYS A 342 16.34 27.42 -1.27
CA LYS A 342 16.01 27.24 0.15
C LYS A 342 15.73 28.58 0.84
N SER A 343 16.62 29.56 0.66
CA SER A 343 16.46 30.90 1.24
C SER A 343 15.17 31.59 0.77
N GLU A 344 14.79 31.42 -0.50
CA GLU A 344 13.53 31.97 -1.02
C GLU A 344 12.30 31.34 -0.35
N VAL A 345 12.28 30.02 -0.15
CA VAL A 345 11.16 29.35 0.53
C VAL A 345 11.12 29.67 2.03
N GLU A 346 12.27 29.78 2.69
CA GLU A 346 12.37 30.22 4.10
C GLU A 346 11.87 31.67 4.30
N LYS A 347 12.08 32.54 3.30
CA LYS A 347 11.48 33.90 3.32
C LYS A 347 9.95 33.80 3.26
N ILE A 348 9.41 32.92 2.41
CA ILE A 348 7.98 32.66 2.31
C ILE A 348 7.38 32.15 3.61
N GLU A 349 8.05 31.19 4.26
CA GLU A 349 7.65 30.69 5.57
C GLU A 349 7.64 31.76 6.66
N ARG A 350 8.71 32.56 6.75
CA ARG A 350 8.82 33.61 7.78
C ARG A 350 7.78 34.71 7.61
N ASN A 351 7.45 35.07 6.38
CA ASN A 351 6.57 36.20 6.09
C ASN A 351 5.09 35.81 5.95
N THR A 352 4.75 34.53 5.97
CA THR A 352 3.36 34.05 5.90
C THR A 352 2.74 33.99 7.31
N PRO A 353 1.60 34.65 7.57
CA PRO A 353 0.94 34.63 8.88
C PRO A 353 0.63 33.20 9.34
N ARG A 354 1.06 32.85 10.56
CA ARG A 354 0.99 31.48 11.05
C ARG A 354 -0.37 31.17 11.69
N LYS A 355 -1.03 30.12 11.20
CA LYS A 355 -1.84 29.24 12.04
C LYS A 355 -1.03 27.97 12.25
N SER A 356 -0.85 27.56 13.51
CA SER A 356 -0.01 26.41 13.85
C SER A 356 -0.42 25.17 13.05
N GLY A 357 0.54 24.52 12.42
CA GLY A 357 0.33 23.29 11.66
C GLY A 357 -0.28 23.46 10.27
N VAL A 358 -0.58 24.66 9.77
CA VAL A 358 -1.24 24.82 8.45
C VAL A 358 -0.25 24.94 7.29
N PHE A 359 0.90 25.58 7.51
CA PHE A 359 1.98 25.72 6.55
C PHE A 359 3.28 25.31 7.21
N LEU A 360 3.96 24.31 6.64
CA LEU A 360 5.20 23.76 7.18
C LEU A 360 6.25 23.72 6.07
N VAL A 361 7.47 24.11 6.40
CA VAL A 361 8.64 23.91 5.53
C VAL A 361 9.61 23.03 6.28
N ASN A 362 9.88 21.84 5.74
CA ASN A 362 10.81 20.89 6.30
C ASN A 362 12.05 20.79 5.42
N HIS A 363 13.21 20.77 6.08
CA HIS A 363 14.49 20.58 5.44
C HIS A 363 15.05 19.24 5.90
N TYR A 364 15.21 18.30 4.97
CA TYR A 364 15.87 17.04 5.26
C TYR A 364 17.30 17.16 4.74
N PRO A 365 18.29 17.32 5.63
CA PRO A 365 19.69 17.21 5.23
C PRO A 365 19.92 15.80 4.69
N ASP A 366 20.99 15.62 3.91
CA ASP A 366 21.42 14.33 3.39
C ASP A 366 21.51 13.28 4.53
N THR A 367 20.47 12.47 4.66
CA THR A 367 20.43 11.35 5.59
C THR A 367 20.50 10.08 4.75
N TYR A 368 21.60 9.33 4.89
CA TYR A 368 21.77 7.97 4.38
C TYR A 368 22.03 7.79 2.87
N GLY A 369 23.03 8.48 2.31
CA GLY A 369 23.73 8.02 1.11
C GLY A 369 22.96 8.16 -0.22
N SER A 370 21.83 8.85 -0.20
CA SER A 370 21.28 9.48 -1.39
C SER A 370 21.60 10.97 -1.30
N ASN A 371 22.61 11.43 -2.06
CA ASN A 371 23.16 12.80 -2.12
C ASN A 371 22.16 13.94 -2.45
N ASN A 372 20.89 13.82 -2.07
CA ASN A 372 19.84 14.73 -2.46
C ASN A 372 19.28 15.36 -1.18
N ASN A 373 19.74 16.57 -0.89
CA ASN A 373 19.02 17.47 0.02
C ASN A 373 17.57 17.57 -0.44
N VAL A 374 16.61 17.47 0.48
CA VAL A 374 15.18 17.59 0.15
C VAL A 374 14.59 18.79 0.88
N LEU A 375 13.85 19.61 0.12
CA LEU A 375 12.99 20.66 0.67
C LEU A 375 11.55 20.25 0.47
N GLU A 376 10.83 20.14 1.57
CA GLU A 376 9.42 19.77 1.59
C GLU A 376 8.59 20.95 2.07
N VAL A 377 7.51 21.23 1.35
CA VAL A 377 6.55 22.27 1.66
C VAL A 377 5.18 21.64 1.80
N ILE A 378 4.53 21.83 2.96
CA ILE A 378 3.23 21.24 3.28
C ILE A 378 2.22 22.35 3.54
N PHE A 379 1.05 22.22 2.92
CA PHE A 379 -0.17 22.95 3.22
C PHE A 379 -1.22 21.95 3.73
N GLN A 380 -1.85 22.23 4.85
CA GLN A 380 -2.95 21.41 5.36
C GLN A 380 -4.01 22.24 6.08
N LYS A 381 -5.30 21.98 5.82
CA LYS A 381 -6.39 22.72 6.49
C LYS A 381 -6.49 22.40 7.99
N LYS A 382 -6.03 21.23 8.42
CA LYS A 382 -6.03 20.78 9.82
C LYS A 382 -4.74 20.04 10.14
N ALA A 383 -4.29 20.15 11.39
CA ALA A 383 -3.23 19.30 11.91
C ALA A 383 -3.67 17.84 11.87
N GLY A 384 -2.85 16.96 11.29
CA GLY A 384 -3.12 15.52 11.17
C GLY A 384 -3.31 15.02 9.74
N TYR A 385 -3.66 15.90 8.79
CA TYR A 385 -3.84 15.49 7.40
C TYR A 385 -2.58 14.93 6.75
N TYR A 386 -1.39 15.41 7.14
CA TYR A 386 -0.12 14.79 6.72
C TYR A 386 -0.04 13.31 7.13
N SER A 387 -0.30 12.99 8.40
CA SER A 387 -0.26 11.59 8.87
C SER A 387 -1.34 10.73 8.22
N GLU A 388 -2.56 11.27 8.10
CA GLU A 388 -3.67 10.56 7.43
C GLU A 388 -3.32 10.24 5.97
N PHE A 389 -2.75 11.20 5.23
CA PHE A 389 -2.33 10.98 3.86
C PHE A 389 -1.23 9.93 3.75
N MET A 390 -0.24 9.98 4.64
CA MET A 390 0.85 9.00 4.65
C MET A 390 0.33 7.59 4.97
N ASP A 391 -0.64 7.46 5.88
CA ASP A 391 -1.24 6.18 6.27
C ASP A 391 -1.97 5.48 5.11
N ILE A 392 -2.48 6.24 4.12
CA ILE A 392 -3.13 5.66 2.93
C ILE A 392 -2.19 4.77 2.12
N PHE A 393 -0.89 5.11 2.09
CA PHE A 393 0.12 4.42 1.28
C PHE A 393 1.16 3.67 2.13
N LYS A 394 0.94 3.54 3.45
CA LYS A 394 1.77 2.72 4.34
C LYS A 394 1.55 1.25 4.08
#